data_AF-A0A2E3MWF9-F1
#
_entry.id   AF-A0A2E3MWF9-F1
#
_cell.length_a   1.000
_cell.length_b   1.000
_cell.length_c   1.000
_cell.angle_alpha   90.00
_cell.angle_beta   90.00
_cell.angle_gamma   90.00
#
_symmetry.space_group_name_H-M   'P 1'
#
loop_
_entity.id
_entity.type
_entity.pdbx_description
1 polymer ?
#
loop_
_entity_poly.entity_id
_entity_poly.type
_entity_poly.pdbx_seq_one_letter_code
_entity_poly.pdbx_strand_id
1 'polypeptide(L)'
;MQTFLPYAEYDRSAKALDPKRLANQVKEAAQIFASLFGGAYVLIPASAQAEHESDFSPAEPVLYSTGGYPNHPATLMWKDYERELSLYALACIAELRERGSGAMKVYEKMFTEARDLLRDTGRPPWIGNERFHAAHRSQLLAKDPDWYNLCGWTETPGSLEYFWPTKETVHGS
;
A
#
# COMPACT_ATOMS: atom_id res chain seq x y z
N MET A 1 8.76 -4.69 -5.66
CA MET A 1 7.77 -3.97 -4.87
C MET A 1 6.61 -3.64 -5.79
N GLN A 2 5.39 -4.08 -5.52
CA GLN A 2 4.28 -3.94 -6.46
C GLN A 2 2.92 -3.84 -5.76
N THR A 3 2.26 -2.69 -5.86
CA THR A 3 0.90 -2.56 -5.33
C THR A 3 -0.16 -3.08 -6.32
N PHE A 4 -1.16 -3.85 -5.87
CA PHE A 4 -2.24 -4.41 -6.68
C PHE A 4 -3.59 -3.76 -6.37
N LEU A 5 -4.15 -3.00 -7.31
CA LEU A 5 -5.40 -2.27 -7.16
C LEU A 5 -6.34 -2.63 -8.33
N PRO A 6 -6.93 -3.83 -8.35
CA PRO A 6 -7.86 -4.24 -9.42
C PRO A 6 -9.16 -3.43 -9.46
N TYR A 7 -9.46 -2.67 -8.39
CA TYR A 7 -10.64 -1.81 -8.27
C TYR A 7 -10.30 -0.46 -7.63
N ALA A 8 -11.19 0.53 -7.79
CA ALA A 8 -11.02 1.86 -7.22
C ALA A 8 -11.22 1.89 -5.69
N GLU A 9 -12.00 0.95 -5.16
CA GLU A 9 -12.22 0.79 -3.72
C GLU A 9 -11.14 -0.13 -3.12
N TYR A 10 -10.51 0.32 -2.03
CA TYR A 10 -9.42 -0.43 -1.39
C TYR A 10 -9.89 -1.73 -0.76
N ASP A 11 -11.08 -1.78 -0.16
CA ASP A 11 -11.63 -2.99 0.43
C ASP A 11 -11.97 -4.03 -0.65
N ARG A 12 -12.56 -3.59 -1.78
CA ARG A 12 -12.85 -4.44 -2.93
C ARG A 12 -11.57 -4.97 -3.57
N SER A 13 -10.54 -4.12 -3.67
CA SER A 13 -9.21 -4.54 -4.12
C SER A 13 -8.61 -5.60 -3.20
N ALA A 14 -8.62 -5.38 -1.88
CA ALA A 14 -8.10 -6.33 -0.90
C ALA A 14 -8.82 -7.70 -0.97
N LYS A 15 -10.16 -7.68 -1.03
CA LYS A 15 -11.00 -8.88 -1.14
C LYS A 15 -10.68 -9.74 -2.37
N ALA A 16 -10.30 -9.13 -3.48
CA ALA A 16 -9.99 -9.86 -4.70
C ALA A 16 -8.67 -10.63 -4.64
N LEU A 17 -7.72 -10.18 -3.81
CA LEU A 17 -6.37 -10.75 -3.78
C LEU A 17 -6.36 -12.16 -3.17
N ASP A 18 -5.50 -13.01 -3.70
CA ASP A 18 -5.15 -14.29 -3.06
C ASP A 18 -4.40 -14.05 -1.73
N PRO A 19 -4.40 -15.04 -0.80
CA PRO A 19 -3.80 -14.86 0.52
C PRO A 19 -2.32 -14.43 0.49
N LYS A 20 -1.54 -14.93 -0.48
CA LYS A 20 -0.11 -14.59 -0.59
C LYS A 20 0.06 -13.15 -1.02
N ARG A 21 -0.64 -12.71 -2.07
CA ARG A 21 -0.53 -11.33 -2.56
C ARG A 21 -1.10 -10.36 -1.54
N LEU A 22 -2.23 -10.66 -0.91
CA LEU A 22 -2.81 -9.85 0.15
C LEU A 22 -1.83 -9.57 1.29
N ALA A 23 -1.15 -10.59 1.83
CA ALA A 23 -0.12 -10.40 2.86
C ALA A 23 1.09 -9.62 2.36
N ASN A 24 1.47 -9.79 1.09
CA ASN A 24 2.56 -9.02 0.50
C ASN A 24 2.22 -7.54 0.33
N GLN A 25 0.97 -7.17 0.06
CA GLN A 25 0.57 -5.76 -0.07
C GLN A 25 0.85 -4.95 1.19
N VAL A 26 0.61 -5.53 2.37
CA VAL A 26 0.93 -4.88 3.66
C VAL A 26 2.43 -4.64 3.80
N LYS A 27 3.25 -5.64 3.49
CA LYS A 27 4.71 -5.57 3.59
C LYS A 27 5.29 -4.58 2.58
N GLU A 28 4.80 -4.59 1.35
CA GLU A 28 5.28 -3.70 0.30
C GLU A 28 4.85 -2.26 0.56
N ALA A 29 3.63 -2.01 1.07
CA ALA A 29 3.24 -0.69 1.53
C ALA A 29 4.19 -0.15 2.62
N ALA A 30 4.62 -1.01 3.55
CA ALA A 30 5.58 -0.63 4.58
C ALA A 30 6.96 -0.31 4.00
N GLN A 31 7.40 -1.06 2.98
CA GLN A 31 8.65 -0.78 2.26
C GLN A 31 8.58 0.53 1.45
N ILE A 32 7.41 0.86 0.87
CA ILE A 32 7.19 2.16 0.22
C ILE A 32 7.29 3.28 1.26
N PHE A 33 6.62 3.14 2.40
CA PHE A 33 6.73 4.07 3.53
C PHE A 33 8.19 4.28 3.95
N ALA A 34 8.92 3.20 4.19
CA ALA A 34 10.34 3.27 4.54
C ALA A 34 11.16 3.99 3.46
N SER A 35 10.83 3.79 2.18
CA SER A 35 11.52 4.46 1.07
C SER A 35 11.19 5.96 0.98
N LEU A 36 9.97 6.37 1.30
CA LEU A 36 9.51 7.77 1.26
C LEU A 36 10.02 8.58 2.47
N PHE A 37 10.11 7.96 3.64
CA PHE A 37 10.53 8.61 4.89
C PHE A 37 11.98 8.31 5.29
N GLY A 38 12.80 7.80 4.35
CA GLY A 38 14.25 7.65 4.53
C GLY A 38 14.68 6.58 5.53
N GLY A 39 13.90 5.52 5.72
CA GLY A 39 14.21 4.36 6.56
C GLY A 39 14.29 4.64 8.07
N ALA A 40 14.19 5.90 8.50
CA ALA A 40 14.45 6.33 9.87
C ALA A 40 13.18 6.68 10.68
N TYR A 41 11.99 6.50 10.13
CA TYR A 41 10.74 6.79 10.83
C TYR A 41 9.70 5.68 10.60
N VAL A 42 9.86 4.57 11.33
CA VAL A 42 8.73 3.70 11.71
C VAL A 42 8.59 3.70 13.24
N LEU A 43 8.70 4.90 13.79
CA LEU A 43 7.93 5.32 14.95
C LEU A 43 7.32 6.62 14.45
N ILE A 44 6.01 6.70 14.31
CA ILE A 44 5.44 8.01 14.58
C ILE A 44 5.36 8.05 16.11
N PRO A 45 6.24 8.78 16.81
CA PRO A 45 6.08 8.91 18.24
C PRO A 45 4.76 9.64 18.50
N ALA A 46 4.06 9.22 19.54
CA ALA A 46 2.83 9.84 20.06
C ALA A 46 2.99 11.32 20.49
N SER A 47 4.10 11.98 20.14
CA SER A 47 4.54 13.27 20.65
C SER A 47 4.95 14.27 19.56
N ALA A 48 4.58 14.06 18.30
CA ALA A 48 4.50 15.20 17.38
C ALA A 48 3.12 15.87 17.57
N GLN A 49 2.87 16.87 18.41
CA GLN A 49 3.67 17.78 19.22
C GLN A 49 2.72 18.29 20.33
N ALA A 50 3.04 18.11 21.61
CA ALA A 50 2.68 19.00 22.74
C ALA A 50 3.11 18.44 24.13
N GLU A 51 4.18 19.01 24.66
CA GLU A 51 4.37 19.46 26.05
C GLU A 51 3.98 18.53 27.22
N HIS A 52 4.91 17.66 27.66
CA HIS A 52 5.37 17.62 29.06
C HIS A 52 6.48 16.56 29.25
N GLU A 53 7.56 16.98 29.89
CA GLU A 53 8.79 16.21 30.14
C GLU A 53 8.66 15.11 31.19
N SER A 54 9.62 14.18 31.10
CA SER A 54 10.15 13.30 32.15
C SER A 54 9.25 12.13 32.57
N ASP A 55 9.53 10.96 32.00
CA ASP A 55 9.95 9.75 32.75
C ASP A 55 9.63 8.45 31.96
N PHE A 56 9.97 8.42 30.67
CA PHE A 56 9.85 7.20 29.86
C PHE A 56 11.18 6.88 29.20
N SER A 57 11.83 5.82 29.69
CA SER A 57 12.95 5.18 29.00
C SER A 57 12.37 4.30 27.88
N PRO A 58 12.59 4.62 26.60
CA PRO A 58 12.02 3.84 25.52
C PRO A 58 12.80 2.54 25.37
N ALA A 59 12.12 1.40 25.50
CA ALA A 59 12.65 0.11 25.08
C ALA A 59 13.05 0.21 23.60
N GLU A 60 14.28 -0.18 23.27
CA GLU A 60 14.89 0.08 21.97
C GLU A 60 14.02 -0.44 20.80
N PRO A 61 13.77 0.40 19.77
CA PRO A 61 13.08 -0.06 18.58
C PRO A 61 14.00 -1.02 17.80
N VAL A 62 13.52 -2.25 17.59
CA VAL A 62 14.16 -3.20 16.68
C VAL A 62 13.99 -2.67 15.25
N LEU A 63 15.04 -2.02 14.74
CA LEU A 63 15.10 -1.49 13.38
C LEU A 63 15.25 -2.63 12.39
N TYR A 64 14.19 -2.92 11.61
CA TYR A 64 14.36 -3.64 10.36
C TYR A 64 14.81 -2.64 9.30
N SER A 65 16.13 -2.58 9.07
CA SER A 65 16.70 -2.03 7.85
C SER A 65 16.18 -2.86 6.66
N THR A 66 15.05 -2.45 6.11
CA THR A 66 14.65 -2.91 4.78
C THR A 66 15.17 -1.84 3.83
N GLY A 67 16.20 -2.19 3.03
CA GLY A 67 16.72 -1.28 2.02
C GLY A 67 15.58 -0.73 1.17
N GLY A 68 15.37 0.58 1.26
CA GLY A 68 14.32 1.26 0.51
C GLY A 68 14.67 1.32 -0.97
N TYR A 69 13.65 1.32 -1.83
CA TYR A 69 13.80 1.58 -3.25
C TYR A 69 13.13 2.92 -3.58
N PRO A 70 13.78 4.07 -3.25
CA PRO A 70 13.18 5.40 -3.39
C PRO A 70 12.82 5.74 -4.85
N ASN A 71 13.57 5.20 -5.81
CA ASN A 71 13.35 5.41 -7.24
C ASN A 71 12.46 4.34 -7.88
N HIS A 72 11.90 3.41 -7.10
CA HIS A 72 10.99 2.40 -7.66
C HIS A 72 9.69 3.06 -8.13
N PRO A 73 9.15 2.71 -9.31
CA PRO A 73 7.92 3.32 -9.83
C PRO A 73 6.72 3.24 -8.85
N ALA A 74 6.55 2.12 -8.15
CA ALA A 74 5.56 2.01 -7.06
C ALA A 74 5.77 3.06 -5.95
N THR A 75 7.00 3.31 -5.53
CA THR A 75 7.32 4.33 -4.52
C THR A 75 6.98 5.72 -5.03
N LEU A 76 7.39 6.03 -6.26
CA LEU A 76 7.15 7.33 -6.89
C LEU A 76 5.66 7.58 -7.15
N MET A 77 4.91 6.53 -7.48
CA MET A 77 3.45 6.60 -7.64
C MET A 77 2.82 7.10 -6.34
N TRP A 78 3.09 6.47 -5.20
CA TRP A 78 2.47 6.83 -3.92
C TRP A 78 3.04 8.08 -3.23
N LYS A 79 4.08 8.70 -3.79
CA LYS A 79 4.63 9.95 -3.27
C LYS A 79 3.56 11.05 -3.27
N ASP A 80 3.45 11.78 -2.17
CA ASP A 80 2.41 12.76 -1.87
C ASP A 80 1.00 12.17 -1.65
N TYR A 81 0.86 10.84 -1.58
CA TYR A 81 -0.38 10.11 -1.29
C TYR A 81 -0.18 9.06 -0.19
N GLU A 82 0.73 9.30 0.75
CA GLU A 82 1.13 8.37 1.80
C GLU A 82 -0.04 8.00 2.72
N ARG A 83 -0.94 8.96 2.97
CA ARG A 83 -2.17 8.71 3.72
C ARG A 83 -3.07 7.68 3.04
N GLU A 84 -3.22 7.77 1.72
CA GLU A 84 -4.04 6.86 0.92
C GLU A 84 -3.39 5.46 0.82
N LEU A 85 -2.07 5.41 0.74
CA LEU A 85 -1.33 4.15 0.88
C LEU A 85 -1.58 3.47 2.23
N SER A 86 -1.69 4.26 3.32
CA SER A 86 -2.05 3.73 4.65
C SER A 86 -3.45 3.15 4.67
N LEU A 87 -4.43 3.85 4.07
CA LEU A 87 -5.80 3.36 3.97
C LEU A 87 -5.88 2.05 3.18
N TYR A 88 -5.13 1.95 2.09
CA TYR A 88 -5.03 0.72 1.32
C TYR A 88 -4.43 -0.44 2.14
N ALA A 89 -3.32 -0.21 2.85
CA ALA A 89 -2.71 -1.23 3.69
C ALA A 89 -3.62 -1.68 4.84
N LEU A 90 -4.37 -0.75 5.46
CA LEU A 90 -5.38 -1.06 6.47
C LEU A 90 -6.53 -1.90 5.90
N ALA A 91 -6.97 -1.64 4.67
CA ALA A 91 -7.96 -2.48 4.01
C ALA A 91 -7.44 -3.91 3.79
N CYS A 92 -6.16 -4.07 3.41
CA CYS A 92 -5.54 -5.39 3.31
C CYS A 92 -5.45 -6.12 4.65
N ILE A 93 -5.10 -5.41 5.73
CA ILE A 93 -5.04 -5.98 7.08
C ILE A 93 -6.43 -6.39 7.57
N ALA A 94 -7.43 -5.55 7.33
CA ALA A 94 -8.82 -5.87 7.67
C ALA A 94 -9.27 -7.15 6.98
N GLU A 95 -9.00 -7.30 5.68
CA GLU A 95 -9.33 -8.51 4.92
C GLU A 95 -8.54 -9.74 5.40
N LEU A 96 -7.26 -9.61 5.75
CA LEU A 96 -6.49 -10.70 6.35
C LEU A 96 -7.13 -11.20 7.64
N ARG A 97 -7.58 -10.28 8.50
CA ARG A 97 -8.25 -10.58 9.75
C ARG A 97 -9.58 -11.29 9.53
N GLU A 98 -10.39 -10.82 8.57
CA GLU A 98 -11.65 -11.49 8.18
C GLU A 98 -11.40 -12.94 7.71
N ARG A 99 -10.28 -13.19 7.02
CA ARG A 99 -9.85 -14.54 6.61
C ARG A 99 -9.21 -15.38 7.73
N GLY A 100 -9.23 -14.90 8.98
CA GLY A 100 -8.70 -15.59 10.14
C GLY A 100 -7.19 -15.45 10.35
N SER A 101 -6.51 -14.54 9.64
CA SER A 101 -5.09 -14.27 9.86
C SER A 101 -4.90 -13.20 10.93
N GLY A 102 -4.29 -13.57 12.07
CA GLY A 102 -4.06 -12.65 13.20
C GLY A 102 -2.73 -11.86 13.15
N ALA A 103 -1.95 -12.00 12.08
CA ALA A 103 -0.53 -11.68 12.10
C ALA A 103 -0.14 -10.40 11.34
N MET A 104 -0.69 -9.21 11.68
CA MET A 104 -0.20 -7.91 11.15
C MET A 104 -0.32 -6.71 12.14
N LYS A 105 -0.50 -6.94 13.45
CA LYS A 105 -0.78 -5.89 14.45
C LYS A 105 0.22 -4.72 14.46
N VAL A 106 1.51 -4.99 14.24
CA VAL A 106 2.53 -3.93 14.17
C VAL A 106 2.31 -3.01 12.96
N TYR A 107 2.02 -3.58 11.80
CA TYR A 107 1.67 -2.82 10.60
C TYR A 107 0.34 -2.08 10.76
N GLU A 108 -0.65 -2.71 11.40
CA GLU A 108 -1.95 -2.10 11.66
C GLU A 108 -1.81 -0.82 12.50
N LYS A 109 -1.05 -0.91 13.60
CA LYS A 109 -0.75 0.25 14.44
C LYS A 109 -0.05 1.35 13.63
N MET A 110 1.03 1.00 12.92
CA MET A 110 1.79 1.94 12.10
C MET A 110 0.93 2.67 11.07
N PHE A 111 0.11 1.93 10.29
CA PHE A 111 -0.73 2.54 9.26
C PHE A 111 -1.93 3.30 9.84
N THR A 112 -2.41 2.92 11.02
CA THR A 112 -3.45 3.69 11.75
C THR A 112 -2.91 5.05 12.15
N GLU A 113 -1.72 5.10 12.76
CA GLU A 113 -1.06 6.35 13.14
C GLU A 113 -0.73 7.20 11.90
N ALA A 114 -0.21 6.59 10.84
CA ALA A 114 0.09 7.28 9.59
C ALA A 114 -1.17 7.90 8.95
N ARG A 115 -2.29 7.17 8.92
CA ARG A 115 -3.58 7.69 8.44
C ARG A 115 -4.02 8.93 9.21
N ASP A 116 -3.82 8.93 10.53
CA ASP A 116 -4.30 10.00 11.43
C ASP A 116 -3.40 11.23 11.42
N LEU A 117 -2.11 11.06 11.22
CA LEU A 117 -1.11 12.12 11.34
C LEU A 117 -0.70 12.73 9.99
N LEU A 118 -0.79 11.96 8.90
CA LEU A 118 -0.48 12.47 7.57
C LEU A 118 -1.62 13.35 7.04
N ARG A 119 -1.23 14.43 6.37
CA ARG A 119 -2.17 15.32 5.69
C ARG A 119 -2.97 14.56 4.64
N ASP A 120 -4.27 14.84 4.56
CA ASP A 120 -5.08 14.43 3.42
C ASP A 120 -4.74 15.30 2.20
N THR A 121 -4.12 14.68 1.20
CA THR A 121 -3.73 15.30 -0.07
C THR A 121 -4.75 15.04 -1.18
N GLY A 122 -5.87 14.39 -0.86
CA GLY A 122 -6.87 13.93 -1.81
C GLY A 122 -6.56 12.55 -2.39
N ARG A 123 -7.51 12.01 -3.15
CA ARG A 123 -7.34 10.69 -3.78
C ARG A 123 -6.31 10.75 -4.89
N PRO A 124 -5.50 9.69 -5.08
CA PRO A 124 -4.56 9.65 -6.17
C PRO A 124 -5.28 9.61 -7.53
N PRO A 125 -4.79 10.31 -8.57
CA PRO A 125 -5.51 10.52 -9.83
C PRO A 125 -5.69 9.25 -10.67
N TRP A 126 -4.95 8.18 -10.36
CA TRP A 126 -5.12 6.88 -11.01
C TRP A 126 -6.21 6.02 -10.37
N ILE A 127 -6.70 6.39 -9.19
CA ILE A 127 -7.82 5.70 -8.58
C ILE A 127 -9.12 6.11 -9.29
N GLY A 128 -9.81 5.12 -9.85
CA GLY A 128 -10.93 5.33 -10.78
C GLY A 128 -10.52 5.36 -12.24
N ASN A 129 -9.22 5.30 -12.56
CA ASN A 129 -8.75 5.17 -13.93
C ASN A 129 -8.84 3.70 -14.37
N GLU A 130 -9.77 3.41 -15.29
CA GLU A 130 -10.04 2.03 -15.70
C GLU A 130 -8.82 1.35 -16.36
N ARG A 131 -8.01 2.09 -17.13
CA ARG A 131 -6.79 1.55 -17.74
C ARG A 131 -5.80 1.08 -16.67
N PHE A 132 -5.67 1.83 -15.58
CA PHE A 132 -4.83 1.45 -14.45
C PHE A 132 -5.37 0.17 -13.78
N HIS A 133 -6.66 0.13 -13.44
CA HIS A 133 -7.25 -1.04 -12.80
C HIS A 133 -7.21 -2.30 -13.67
N ALA A 134 -7.51 -2.18 -14.98
CA ALA A 134 -7.42 -3.27 -15.94
C ALA A 134 -5.99 -3.83 -16.06
N ALA A 135 -4.97 -2.97 -16.07
CA ALA A 135 -3.58 -3.42 -16.09
C ALA A 135 -3.26 -4.27 -14.85
N HIS A 136 -3.73 -3.88 -13.66
CA HIS A 136 -3.53 -4.66 -12.44
C HIS A 136 -4.29 -6.01 -12.48
N ARG A 137 -5.53 -6.04 -12.99
CA ARG A 137 -6.29 -7.29 -13.18
C ARG A 137 -5.61 -8.25 -14.15
N SER A 138 -5.19 -7.76 -15.32
CA SER A 138 -4.40 -8.51 -16.31
C SER A 138 -3.18 -9.17 -15.67
N GLN A 139 -2.48 -8.43 -14.81
CA GLN A 139 -1.27 -8.92 -14.17
C GLN A 139 -1.57 -9.94 -13.07
N LEU A 140 -2.65 -9.76 -12.30
CA LEU A 140 -3.11 -10.76 -11.34
C LEU A 140 -3.53 -12.06 -12.03
N LEU A 141 -4.25 -11.99 -13.16
CA LEU A 141 -4.60 -13.17 -13.97
C LEU A 141 -3.39 -13.97 -14.42
N ALA A 142 -2.30 -13.31 -14.85
CA ALA A 142 -1.06 -14.01 -15.22
C ALA A 142 -0.32 -14.63 -14.01
N LYS A 143 -0.60 -14.10 -12.83
CA LYS A 143 0.10 -14.41 -11.59
C LYS A 143 -0.52 -15.61 -10.86
N ASP A 144 -1.83 -15.81 -10.96
CA ASP A 144 -2.56 -16.97 -10.43
C ASP A 144 -3.89 -17.16 -11.19
N PRO A 145 -3.87 -17.79 -12.38
CA PRO A 145 -5.06 -17.91 -13.21
C PRO A 145 -6.25 -18.55 -12.49
N ASP A 146 -6.01 -19.60 -11.69
CA ASP A 146 -7.07 -20.35 -11.02
C ASP A 146 -7.80 -19.50 -9.99
N TRP A 147 -7.07 -18.71 -9.19
CA TRP A 147 -7.68 -17.79 -8.25
C TRP A 147 -8.45 -16.67 -8.94
N TYR A 148 -7.82 -16.02 -9.93
CA TYR A 148 -8.33 -14.77 -10.49
C TYR A 148 -9.39 -14.95 -11.58
N ASN A 149 -9.50 -16.12 -12.21
CA ASN A 149 -10.60 -16.43 -13.13
C ASN A 149 -11.97 -16.39 -12.43
N LEU A 150 -12.01 -16.61 -11.11
CA LEU A 150 -13.23 -16.50 -10.30
C LEU A 150 -13.75 -15.06 -10.16
N CYS A 151 -12.92 -14.06 -10.47
CA CYS A 151 -13.29 -12.66 -10.37
C CYS A 151 -14.13 -12.15 -11.55
N GLY A 152 -14.31 -12.97 -12.60
CA GLY A 152 -15.10 -12.59 -13.79
C GLY A 152 -14.45 -11.53 -14.68
N TRP A 153 -13.13 -11.37 -14.57
CA TRP A 153 -12.34 -10.43 -15.36
C TRP A 153 -12.14 -10.92 -16.80
N THR A 154 -12.15 -9.99 -17.75
CA THR A 154 -12.07 -10.30 -19.19
C THR A 154 -10.73 -9.95 -19.82
N GLU A 155 -9.81 -9.35 -19.05
CA GLU A 155 -8.48 -9.01 -19.54
C GLU A 155 -7.70 -10.28 -19.93
N THR A 156 -6.91 -10.19 -21.00
CA THR A 156 -5.99 -11.28 -21.33
C THR A 156 -4.83 -11.30 -20.32
N PRO A 157 -4.51 -12.44 -19.70
CA PRO A 157 -3.46 -12.54 -18.68
C PRO A 157 -2.12 -11.96 -19.14
N GLY A 158 -1.60 -10.96 -18.42
CA GLY A 158 -0.29 -10.36 -18.66
C GLY A 158 -0.18 -9.54 -19.96
N SER A 159 -1.29 -9.32 -20.67
CA SER A 159 -1.30 -8.62 -21.96
C SER A 159 -1.14 -7.11 -21.86
N LEU A 160 -1.55 -6.54 -20.73
CA LEU A 160 -1.47 -5.10 -20.48
C LEU A 160 -0.15 -4.74 -19.80
N GLU A 161 0.58 -3.80 -20.41
CA GLU A 161 1.80 -3.24 -19.84
C GLU A 161 1.51 -2.61 -18.47
N TYR A 162 2.43 -2.82 -17.53
CA TYR A 162 2.29 -2.28 -16.19
C TYR A 162 2.39 -0.75 -16.22
N PHE A 163 1.28 -0.08 -15.96
CA PHE A 163 1.21 1.37 -15.98
C PHE A 163 1.53 1.94 -14.59
N TRP A 164 2.60 2.74 -14.51
CA TRP A 164 2.93 3.52 -13.31
C TRP A 164 2.61 4.99 -13.54
N PRO A 165 1.52 5.52 -12.95
CA PRO A 165 1.16 6.93 -13.04
C PRO A 165 2.11 7.76 -12.16
N THR A 166 3.29 8.05 -12.69
CA THR A 166 4.24 9.01 -12.09
C THR A 166 3.89 10.42 -12.59
N LYS A 167 4.34 11.47 -11.87
CA LYS A 167 4.00 12.87 -12.23
C LYS A 167 4.35 13.28 -13.67
N GLU A 168 5.23 12.56 -14.36
CA GLU A 168 5.58 12.80 -15.77
C GLU A 168 4.56 12.24 -16.77
N THR A 169 3.75 11.23 -16.40
CA THR A 169 2.80 10.60 -17.32
C THR A 169 1.46 11.33 -17.44
N VAL A 170 1.25 12.41 -16.69
CA VAL A 170 0.09 13.31 -16.85
C VAL A 170 0.46 14.45 -17.80
N HIS A 171 0.85 14.11 -19.04
CA HIS A 171 0.86 15.06 -20.15
C HIS A 171 -0.08 14.51 -21.23
N GLY A 172 -1.24 15.15 -21.37
CA GLY A 172 -2.12 14.99 -22.53
C GLY A 172 -3.51 14.48 -22.18
N SER A 173 -4.46 15.40 -22.02
CA SER A 173 -5.32 15.86 -23.14
C SER A 173 -6.09 17.10 -22.71
#